data_AF-A0A353EUM8-F1
#
_entry.id   AF-A0A353EUM8-F1
#
_cell.length_a   1.000
_cell.length_b   1.000
_cell.length_c   1.000
_cell.angle_alpha   90.00
_cell.angle_beta   90.00
_cell.angle_gamma   90.00
#
_symmetry.space_group_name_H-M   'P 1'
#
loop_
_entity.id
_entity.type
_entity.pdbx_description
1 polymer ?
#
loop_
_entity_poly.entity_id
_entity_poly.type
_entity_poly.pdbx_seq_one_letter_code
_entity_poly.pdbx_strand_id
1 'polypeptide(L)'
;MISAPKFWHQILNLNLTDDLAPYIHRANLWFPLFVMLTFHKFLTTGIGRKMVMALTGLALIGFLITHMAGNLVIFLGAEAYNNYSHKLISNPLIYLAEFILLAFFVGHFINGFIVTYTNRKARPVAYQVKKGANHTSRKSISSSTMIVSGLILLVFVPLHLITFKYGPAYASAANPEVRDIHRLVMEEFTEMGEVIWYVLAMIVVGFHLWHGFMSA
;
A
#
# COMPACT_ATOMS: atom_id res chain seq x y z
N MET A 1 17.17 -3.24 -71.09
CA MET A 1 16.94 -2.34 -69.94
C MET A 1 15.47 -2.42 -69.57
N ILE A 2 15.14 -3.07 -68.45
CA ILE A 2 13.76 -3.23 -67.99
C ILE A 2 13.41 -1.98 -67.19
N SER A 3 12.48 -1.16 -67.69
CA SER A 3 11.99 0.03 -66.98
C SER A 3 11.24 -0.39 -65.72
N ALA A 4 11.60 0.18 -64.58
CA ALA A 4 10.89 -0.05 -63.33
C ALA A 4 9.39 0.31 -63.48
N PRO A 5 8.47 -0.48 -62.89
CA PRO A 5 7.03 -0.18 -62.91
C PRO A 5 6.73 1.22 -62.36
N LYS A 6 5.77 1.94 -62.97
CA LYS A 6 5.31 3.29 -62.57
C LYS A 6 5.01 3.44 -61.07
N PHE A 7 4.68 2.33 -60.39
CA PHE A 7 4.48 2.25 -58.95
C PHE A 7 5.68 2.72 -58.12
N TRP A 8 6.90 2.43 -58.57
CA TRP A 8 8.12 2.80 -57.83
C TRP A 8 8.45 4.30 -57.91
N HIS A 9 8.02 4.99 -58.98
CA HIS A 9 8.18 6.44 -59.10
C HIS A 9 7.26 7.22 -58.15
N GLN A 10 6.13 6.66 -57.74
CA GLN A 10 5.25 7.29 -56.74
C GLN A 10 5.83 7.21 -55.33
N ILE A 11 6.51 6.12 -54.98
CA ILE A 11 7.09 5.94 -53.63
C ILE A 11 8.34 6.81 -53.43
N LEU A 12 9.15 6.99 -54.48
CA LEU A 12 10.37 7.80 -54.43
C LEU A 12 10.13 9.33 -54.39
N ASN A 13 8.89 9.77 -54.66
CA ASN A 13 8.49 11.18 -54.66
C ASN A 13 7.67 11.58 -53.42
N LEU A 14 7.47 10.67 -52.45
CA LEU A 14 6.85 11.00 -51.18
C LEU A 14 7.84 11.79 -50.32
N ASN A 15 7.48 13.01 -49.95
CA ASN A 15 8.28 13.76 -48.99
C ASN A 15 7.92 13.21 -47.61
N LEU A 16 8.70 12.23 -47.14
CA LEU A 16 8.44 11.44 -45.92
C LEU A 16 8.15 12.30 -44.68
N THR A 17 8.59 13.56 -44.66
CA THR A 17 8.28 14.51 -43.58
C THR A 17 6.90 15.15 -43.71
N ASP A 18 6.50 15.58 -44.89
CA ASP A 18 5.30 16.40 -45.10
C ASP A 18 4.05 15.54 -45.28
N ASP A 19 4.18 14.41 -46.00
CA ASP A 19 3.07 13.50 -46.29
C ASP A 19 2.65 12.69 -45.05
N LEU A 20 3.59 12.47 -44.12
CA LEU A 20 3.33 11.75 -42.85
C LEU A 20 3.12 12.68 -41.65
N ALA A 21 3.41 13.97 -41.74
CA ALA A 21 3.21 14.95 -40.67
C ALA A 21 1.81 14.88 -40.01
N PRO A 22 0.68 14.84 -40.75
CA PRO A 22 -0.65 14.76 -40.13
C PRO A 22 -0.97 13.39 -39.50
N TYR A 23 -0.22 12.34 -39.82
CA TYR A 23 -0.32 11.02 -39.19
C TYR A 23 0.56 10.94 -37.94
N ILE A 24 1.77 11.49 -37.97
CA ILE A 24 2.69 11.60 -36.83
C ILE A 24 2.10 12.50 -35.74
N HIS A 25 1.51 13.64 -36.12
CA HIS A 25 0.90 14.56 -35.16
C HIS A 25 -0.35 13.97 -34.49
N ARG A 26 -1.12 13.13 -35.20
CA ARG A 26 -2.19 12.34 -34.60
C ARG A 26 -1.60 11.25 -33.69
N ALA A 27 -0.66 10.45 -34.15
CA ALA A 27 -0.03 9.42 -33.32
C ALA A 27 0.50 9.98 -31.98
N ASN A 28 1.18 11.13 -31.97
CA ASN A 28 1.72 11.74 -30.76
C ASN A 28 0.67 12.26 -29.76
N LEU A 29 -0.54 12.64 -30.22
CA LEU A 29 -1.63 13.06 -29.35
C LEU A 29 -2.39 11.87 -28.73
N TRP A 30 -2.50 10.77 -29.45
CA TRP A 30 -3.26 9.59 -29.02
C TRP A 30 -2.39 8.52 -28.33
N PHE A 31 -1.08 8.49 -28.58
CA PHE A 31 -0.14 7.52 -27.99
C PHE A 31 -0.06 7.58 -26.45
N PRO A 32 0.10 8.75 -25.80
CA PRO A 32 0.12 8.80 -24.33
C PRO A 32 -1.23 8.39 -23.72
N LEU A 33 -2.35 8.77 -24.36
CA LEU A 33 -3.68 8.37 -23.92
C LEU A 33 -3.90 6.85 -24.05
N PHE A 34 -3.47 6.26 -25.18
CA PHE A 34 -3.55 4.83 -25.45
C PHE A 34 -2.69 4.02 -24.48
N VAL A 35 -1.47 4.46 -24.21
CA VAL A 35 -0.57 3.84 -23.22
C VAL A 35 -1.17 3.92 -21.82
N MET A 36 -1.69 5.08 -21.41
CA MET A 36 -2.38 5.24 -20.12
C MET A 36 -3.60 4.32 -19.97
N LEU A 37 -4.44 4.23 -21.00
CA LEU A 37 -5.62 3.37 -21.00
C LEU A 37 -5.25 1.88 -20.96
N THR A 38 -4.18 1.49 -21.66
CA THR A 38 -3.70 0.10 -21.69
C THR A 38 -3.05 -0.28 -20.36
N PHE A 39 -2.29 0.63 -19.76
CA PHE A 39 -1.70 0.47 -18.43
C PHE A 39 -2.76 0.35 -17.34
N HIS A 40 -3.78 1.22 -17.36
CA HIS A 40 -4.91 1.13 -16.43
C HIS A 40 -5.64 -0.21 -16.56
N LYS A 41 -5.94 -0.65 -17.81
CA LYS A 41 -6.53 -1.96 -18.07
C LYS A 41 -5.67 -3.08 -17.50
N PHE A 42 -4.34 -3.05 -17.70
CA PHE A 42 -3.42 -4.03 -17.14
C PHE A 42 -3.48 -4.09 -15.61
N LEU A 43 -3.46 -2.94 -14.92
CA LEU A 43 -3.55 -2.88 -13.45
C LEU A 43 -4.86 -3.48 -12.90
N THR A 44 -5.94 -3.44 -13.69
CA THR A 44 -7.22 -4.05 -13.30
C THR A 44 -7.32 -5.56 -13.56
N THR A 45 -6.34 -6.16 -14.26
CA THR A 45 -6.29 -7.61 -14.47
C THR A 45 -5.98 -8.36 -13.16
N GLY A 46 -6.24 -9.67 -13.13
CA GLY A 46 -5.91 -10.50 -11.96
C GLY A 46 -4.42 -10.51 -11.60
N ILE A 47 -3.54 -10.39 -12.59
CA ILE A 47 -2.08 -10.32 -12.41
C ILE A 47 -1.66 -8.92 -11.96
N GLY A 48 -2.13 -7.88 -12.63
CA GLY A 48 -1.85 -6.49 -12.25
C GLY A 48 -2.26 -6.17 -10.82
N ARG A 49 -3.45 -6.63 -10.40
CA ARG A 49 -3.90 -6.48 -9.01
C ARG A 49 -2.99 -7.18 -8.00
N LYS A 50 -2.48 -8.37 -8.30
CA LYS A 50 -1.53 -9.06 -7.41
C LYS A 50 -0.22 -8.29 -7.30
N MET A 51 0.31 -7.74 -8.40
CA MET A 51 1.50 -6.90 -8.36
C MET A 51 1.29 -5.65 -7.51
N VAL A 52 0.15 -4.96 -7.66
CA VAL A 52 -0.19 -3.80 -6.83
C VAL A 52 -0.33 -4.19 -5.35
N MET A 53 -0.96 -5.33 -5.03
CA MET A 53 -1.04 -5.84 -3.66
C MET A 53 0.35 -6.05 -3.05
N ALA A 54 1.26 -6.69 -3.80
CA ALA A 54 2.61 -6.99 -3.32
C ALA A 54 3.43 -5.71 -3.09
N LEU A 55 3.41 -4.77 -4.05
CA LEU A 55 4.15 -3.51 -3.94
C LEU A 55 3.65 -2.64 -2.78
N THR A 56 2.33 -2.49 -2.65
CA THR A 56 1.74 -1.73 -1.54
C THR A 56 2.00 -2.41 -0.19
N GLY A 57 1.88 -3.74 -0.12
CA GLY A 57 2.20 -4.51 1.09
C GLY A 57 3.67 -4.38 1.51
N LEU A 58 4.60 -4.44 0.55
CA LEU A 58 6.03 -4.27 0.83
C LEU A 58 6.35 -2.86 1.35
N ALA A 59 5.73 -1.83 0.77
CA ALA A 59 5.88 -0.45 1.24
C ALA A 59 5.38 -0.29 2.69
N LEU A 60 4.22 -0.89 3.02
CA LEU A 60 3.66 -0.87 4.37
C LEU A 60 4.52 -1.64 5.37
N ILE A 61 5.13 -2.76 4.97
CA ILE A 61 6.11 -3.48 5.80
C ILE A 61 7.34 -2.61 6.07
N GLY A 62 7.86 -1.93 5.04
CA GLY A 62 8.98 -1.00 5.20
C GLY A 62 8.67 0.10 6.21
N PHE A 63 7.47 0.69 6.13
CA PHE A 63 6.99 1.63 7.14
C PHE A 63 6.90 0.99 8.53
N LEU A 64 6.36 -0.21 8.65
CA LEU A 64 6.20 -0.86 9.96
C LEU A 64 7.55 -1.12 10.65
N ILE A 65 8.58 -1.49 9.88
CA ILE A 65 9.95 -1.68 10.41
C ILE A 65 10.49 -0.36 10.97
N THR A 66 10.41 0.73 10.20
CA THR A 66 10.91 2.04 10.65
C THR A 66 10.07 2.60 11.80
N HIS A 67 8.76 2.39 11.77
CA HIS A 67 7.84 2.76 12.83
C HIS A 67 8.18 2.01 14.13
N MET A 68 8.43 0.70 14.07
CA MET A 68 8.85 -0.06 15.24
C MET A 68 10.21 0.42 15.76
N ALA A 69 11.18 0.64 14.87
CA ALA A 69 12.48 1.18 15.25
C ALA A 69 12.37 2.54 15.98
N GLY A 70 11.49 3.43 15.51
CA GLY A 70 11.18 4.69 16.19
C GLY A 70 10.52 4.48 17.56
N ASN A 71 9.62 3.50 17.68
CA ASN A 71 9.01 3.16 18.97
C ASN A 71 10.02 2.58 19.97
N LEU A 72 11.00 1.80 19.52
CA LEU A 72 12.04 1.26 20.40
C LEU A 72 12.91 2.34 21.06
N VAL A 73 12.93 3.57 20.53
CA VAL A 73 13.59 4.72 21.18
C VAL A 73 13.00 5.01 22.57
N ILE A 74 11.77 4.56 22.85
CA ILE A 74 11.16 4.71 24.18
C ILE A 74 12.01 4.11 25.30
N PHE A 75 12.75 3.03 25.01
CA PHE A 75 13.64 2.36 25.97
C PHE A 75 14.91 3.17 26.28
N LEU A 76 15.19 4.22 25.53
CA LEU A 76 16.29 5.15 25.79
C LEU A 76 15.88 6.30 26.72
N GLY A 77 14.62 6.34 27.14
CA GLY A 77 14.07 7.32 28.09
C GLY A 77 13.24 8.44 27.46
N ALA A 78 12.53 9.18 28.31
CA ALA A 78 11.55 10.19 27.91
C ALA A 78 12.14 11.31 27.05
N GLU A 79 13.31 11.84 27.42
CA GLU A 79 13.96 12.91 26.67
C GLU A 79 14.34 12.46 25.25
N ALA A 80 14.95 11.28 25.10
CA ALA A 80 15.33 10.74 23.80
C ALA A 80 14.10 10.53 22.89
N TYR A 81 13.03 9.96 23.44
CA TYR A 81 11.80 9.69 22.70
C TYR A 81 11.07 10.98 22.27
N ASN A 82 10.98 11.96 23.16
CA ASN A 82 10.36 13.25 22.88
C ASN A 82 11.17 14.06 21.86
N ASN A 83 12.50 14.07 21.97
CA ASN A 83 13.37 14.74 21.00
C ASN A 83 13.32 14.06 19.62
N TYR A 84 13.30 12.73 19.56
CA TYR A 84 13.09 11.99 18.32
C TYR A 84 11.74 12.35 17.68
N SER A 85 10.67 12.31 18.47
CA SER A 85 9.32 12.65 18.02
C SER A 85 9.24 14.08 17.52
N HIS A 86 9.85 15.04 18.23
CA HIS A 86 9.88 16.45 17.83
C HIS A 86 10.59 16.66 16.49
N LYS A 87 11.74 16.03 16.26
CA LYS A 87 12.44 16.07 14.96
C LYS A 87 11.59 15.51 13.83
N LEU A 88 10.78 14.49 14.10
CA LEU A 88 9.91 13.89 13.09
C LEU A 88 8.73 14.79 12.74
N ILE A 89 8.02 15.33 13.75
CA ILE A 89 6.81 16.14 13.52
C ILE A 89 7.11 17.57 13.06
N SER A 90 8.29 18.13 13.41
CA SER A 90 8.72 19.45 12.95
C SER A 90 9.23 19.43 11.51
N ASN A 91 9.51 18.26 10.95
CA ASN A 91 9.97 18.12 9.57
C ASN A 91 8.77 18.15 8.60
N PRO A 92 8.66 19.15 7.71
CA PRO A 92 7.50 19.26 6.80
C PRO A 92 7.35 18.08 5.83
N LEU A 93 8.42 17.30 5.59
CA LEU A 93 8.35 16.08 4.79
C LEU A 93 7.47 15.00 5.42
N ILE A 94 7.15 15.10 6.72
CA ILE A 94 6.28 14.14 7.40
C ILE A 94 4.89 14.10 6.76
N TYR A 95 4.32 15.24 6.35
CA TYR A 95 2.99 15.29 5.73
C TYR A 95 2.97 14.59 4.36
N LEU A 96 4.06 14.68 3.61
CA LEU A 96 4.21 13.95 2.36
C LEU A 96 4.30 12.43 2.62
N ALA A 97 5.09 12.02 3.61
CA ALA A 97 5.20 10.61 4.00
C ALA A 97 3.85 10.06 4.48
N GLU A 98 3.10 10.82 5.28
CA GLU A 98 1.76 10.47 5.75
C GLU A 98 0.77 10.30 4.59
N PHE A 99 0.77 11.22 3.64
CA PHE A 99 -0.10 11.13 2.46
C PHE A 99 0.22 9.89 1.62
N ILE A 100 1.51 9.62 1.37
CA ILE A 100 1.95 8.43 0.62
C ILE A 100 1.55 7.15 1.37
N LEU A 101 1.77 7.11 2.68
CA LEU A 101 1.43 5.97 3.52
C LEU A 101 -0.07 5.70 3.53
N LEU A 102 -0.89 6.76 3.66
CA LEU A 102 -2.34 6.65 3.59
C LEU A 102 -2.79 6.12 2.22
N ALA A 103 -2.18 6.61 1.14
CA ALA A 103 -2.47 6.13 -0.21
C ALA A 103 -2.14 4.62 -0.36
N PHE A 104 -1.00 4.16 0.16
CA PHE A 104 -0.66 2.75 0.17
C PHE A 104 -1.60 1.93 1.05
N PHE A 105 -1.93 2.39 2.24
CA PHE A 105 -2.83 1.70 3.17
C PHE A 105 -4.24 1.52 2.57
N VAL A 106 -4.83 2.60 2.06
CA VAL A 106 -6.16 2.58 1.43
C VAL A 106 -6.13 1.78 0.13
N GLY A 107 -5.12 1.98 -0.72
CA GLY A 107 -4.96 1.23 -1.96
C GLY A 107 -4.81 -0.27 -1.74
N HIS A 108 -4.02 -0.66 -0.73
CA HIS A 108 -3.85 -2.05 -0.30
C HIS A 108 -5.18 -2.66 0.15
N PHE A 109 -5.93 -1.94 1.00
CA PHE A 109 -7.23 -2.40 1.47
C PHE A 109 -8.25 -2.55 0.33
N ILE A 110 -8.42 -1.52 -0.51
CA ILE A 110 -9.38 -1.55 -1.62
C ILE A 110 -9.10 -2.72 -2.56
N ASN A 111 -7.84 -2.89 -2.95
CA ASN A 111 -7.46 -3.97 -3.86
C ASN A 111 -7.62 -5.35 -3.20
N GLY A 112 -7.27 -5.49 -1.92
CA GLY A 112 -7.50 -6.70 -1.14
C GLY A 112 -8.98 -7.06 -1.02
N PHE A 113 -9.84 -6.06 -0.82
CA PHE A 113 -11.29 -6.21 -0.82
C PHE A 113 -11.82 -6.63 -2.19
N ILE A 114 -11.41 -5.97 -3.28
CA ILE A 114 -11.82 -6.31 -4.65
C ILE A 114 -11.43 -7.75 -5.00
N VAL A 115 -10.20 -8.16 -4.69
CA VAL A 115 -9.73 -9.54 -4.92
C VAL A 115 -10.57 -10.52 -4.11
N THR A 116 -10.82 -10.23 -2.83
CA THR A 116 -11.63 -11.09 -1.96
C THR A 116 -13.07 -11.21 -2.47
N TYR A 117 -13.69 -10.10 -2.84
CA TYR A 117 -15.04 -10.04 -3.36
C TYR A 117 -15.17 -10.79 -4.69
N THR A 118 -14.26 -10.54 -5.64
CA THR A 118 -14.26 -11.20 -6.95
C THR A 118 -14.06 -12.72 -6.80
N ASN A 119 -13.16 -13.14 -5.92
CA ASN A 119 -12.93 -14.56 -5.64
C ASN A 119 -14.14 -15.24 -4.99
N ARG A 120 -14.91 -14.52 -4.16
CA ARG A 120 -16.17 -15.02 -3.59
C ARG A 120 -17.27 -15.10 -4.63
N LYS A 121 -17.44 -14.06 -5.46
CA LYS A 121 -18.46 -14.02 -6.53
C LYS A 121 -18.24 -15.10 -7.60
N ALA A 122 -16.98 -15.40 -7.93
CA ALA A 122 -16.64 -16.46 -8.87
C ALA A 122 -16.92 -17.89 -8.32
N ARG A 123 -17.43 -18.03 -7.09
CA ARG A 123 -17.64 -19.30 -6.40
C ARG A 123 -19.05 -19.37 -5.77
N PRO A 124 -20.11 -19.60 -6.57
CA PRO A 124 -21.48 -19.65 -6.09
C PRO A 124 -21.80 -20.89 -5.21
N VAL A 125 -21.04 -21.97 -5.32
CA VAL A 125 -21.18 -23.16 -4.45
C VAL A 125 -19.92 -23.29 -3.59
N ALA A 126 -20.10 -23.30 -2.26
CA ALA A 126 -19.00 -23.51 -1.32
C ALA A 126 -18.47 -24.95 -1.42
N TYR A 127 -17.15 -25.13 -1.35
CA TYR A 127 -16.55 -26.47 -1.37
C TYR A 127 -17.07 -27.32 -0.20
N GLN A 128 -17.74 -28.43 -0.54
CA GLN A 128 -18.24 -29.46 0.38
C GLN A 128 -17.12 -30.14 1.19
N VAL A 129 -15.87 -30.04 0.73
CA VAL A 129 -14.69 -30.55 1.42
C VAL A 129 -13.59 -29.50 1.40
N LYS A 130 -13.21 -28.96 2.57
CA LYS A 130 -11.95 -28.21 2.75
C LYS A 130 -10.76 -29.18 2.80
N LYS A 131 -10.63 -30.10 1.85
CA LYS A 131 -9.43 -30.92 1.71
C LYS A 131 -8.38 -30.04 1.02
N GLY A 132 -7.19 -29.94 1.61
CA GLY A 132 -6.05 -29.41 0.89
C GLY A 132 -5.88 -30.23 -0.38
N ALA A 133 -6.15 -29.63 -1.54
CA ALA A 133 -5.96 -30.31 -2.80
C ALA A 133 -4.47 -30.61 -2.94
N ASN A 134 -4.14 -31.88 -3.20
CA ASN A 134 -2.79 -32.37 -3.46
C ASN A 134 -1.95 -31.36 -4.23
N HIS A 135 -0.77 -31.04 -3.68
CA HIS A 135 0.40 -30.34 -4.23
C HIS A 135 0.28 -29.10 -5.15
N THR A 136 -0.85 -28.78 -5.77
CA THR A 136 -0.97 -27.77 -6.83
C THR A 136 -2.00 -26.67 -6.54
N SER A 137 -2.85 -26.81 -5.51
CA SER A 137 -3.76 -25.73 -5.11
C SER A 137 -4.01 -25.71 -3.60
N ARG A 138 -3.06 -25.11 -2.86
CA ARG A 138 -3.21 -24.86 -1.43
C ARG A 138 -4.05 -23.61 -1.21
N LYS A 139 -5.38 -23.74 -1.19
CA LYS A 139 -6.21 -22.78 -0.47
C LYS A 139 -5.96 -22.99 1.02
N SER A 140 -4.89 -22.39 1.55
CA SER A 140 -4.58 -22.45 2.98
C SER A 140 -5.64 -21.68 3.75
N ILE A 141 -5.89 -22.11 5.00
CA ILE A 141 -6.70 -21.36 5.99
C ILE A 141 -6.21 -19.90 6.07
N SER A 142 -4.91 -19.69 5.84
CA SER A 142 -4.27 -18.39 5.77
C SER A 142 -4.92 -17.44 4.75
N SER A 143 -5.28 -17.90 3.54
CA SER A 143 -6.00 -17.06 2.56
C SER A 143 -7.43 -16.71 2.96
N SER A 144 -8.08 -17.54 3.79
CA SER A 144 -9.47 -17.31 4.19
C SER A 144 -9.61 -16.29 5.31
N THR A 145 -8.58 -16.07 6.13
CA THR A 145 -8.59 -15.13 7.25
C THR A 145 -7.95 -13.77 6.93
N MET A 146 -7.26 -13.62 5.78
CA MET A 146 -6.60 -12.35 5.41
C MET A 146 -7.52 -11.12 5.38
N ILE A 147 -8.76 -11.27 4.90
CA ILE A 147 -9.71 -10.16 4.91
C ILE A 147 -10.17 -9.81 6.33
N VAL A 148 -10.23 -10.79 7.24
CA VAL A 148 -10.63 -10.56 8.64
C VAL A 148 -9.55 -9.79 9.37
N SER A 149 -8.29 -10.23 9.28
CA SER A 149 -7.18 -9.48 9.86
C SER A 149 -7.07 -8.08 9.25
N GLY A 150 -7.24 -7.94 7.92
CA GLY A 150 -7.27 -6.63 7.27
C GLY A 150 -8.37 -5.70 7.78
N LEU A 151 -9.58 -6.21 8.05
CA LEU A 151 -10.67 -5.40 8.61
C LEU A 151 -10.41 -4.99 10.06
N ILE A 152 -9.80 -5.85 10.87
CA ILE A 152 -9.38 -5.48 12.23
C ILE A 152 -8.33 -4.35 12.16
N LEU A 153 -7.35 -4.46 11.26
CA LEU A 153 -6.34 -3.42 11.06
C LEU A 153 -6.95 -2.09 10.55
N LEU A 154 -8.02 -2.16 9.76
CA LEU A 154 -8.76 -0.98 9.31
C LEU A 154 -9.41 -0.22 10.47
N VAL A 155 -9.74 -0.89 11.58
CA VAL A 155 -10.22 -0.25 12.80
C VAL A 155 -9.07 0.18 13.69
N PHE A 156 -8.05 -0.66 13.83
CA PHE A 156 -6.87 -0.38 14.66
C PHE A 156 -6.12 0.88 14.22
N VAL A 157 -5.84 1.05 12.93
CA VAL A 157 -5.01 2.17 12.45
C VAL A 157 -5.65 3.55 12.72
N PRO A 158 -6.93 3.81 12.42
CA PRO A 158 -7.57 5.07 12.80
C PRO A 158 -7.57 5.33 14.30
N LEU A 159 -7.90 4.32 15.12
CA LEU A 159 -7.87 4.47 16.59
C LEU A 159 -6.46 4.77 17.09
N HIS A 160 -5.45 4.07 16.58
CA HIS A 160 -4.05 4.31 16.87
C HIS A 160 -3.61 5.76 16.55
N LEU A 161 -4.06 6.32 15.42
CA LEU A 161 -3.80 7.72 15.06
C LEU A 161 -4.55 8.69 15.97
N ILE A 162 -5.81 8.41 16.30
CA ILE A 162 -6.60 9.24 17.23
C ILE A 162 -5.89 9.32 18.57
N THR A 163 -5.43 8.18 19.11
CA THR A 163 -4.71 8.12 20.39
C THR A 163 -3.37 8.85 20.34
N PHE A 164 -2.43 8.48 19.47
CA PHE A 164 -1.06 8.97 19.59
C PHE A 164 -0.77 10.23 18.76
N LYS A 165 -1.34 10.34 17.56
CA LYS A 165 -1.13 11.54 16.73
C LYS A 165 -1.98 12.70 17.22
N TYR A 166 -3.29 12.46 17.41
CA TYR A 166 -4.27 13.49 17.73
C TYR A 166 -4.70 13.54 19.21
N GLY A 167 -4.16 12.66 20.05
CA GLY A 167 -4.47 12.67 21.48
C GLY A 167 -3.88 13.87 22.22
N PRO A 168 -4.01 13.90 23.56
CA PRO A 168 -3.54 14.98 24.39
C PRO A 168 -2.09 15.40 24.08
N ALA A 169 -1.85 16.70 24.12
CA ALA A 169 -0.52 17.28 23.96
C ALA A 169 -0.06 17.86 25.30
N TYR A 170 1.02 17.30 25.83
CA TYR A 170 1.67 17.77 27.03
C TYR A 170 2.99 18.45 26.67
N ALA A 171 3.42 19.43 27.44
CA ALA A 171 4.75 20.02 27.32
C ALA A 171 5.78 19.12 28.03
N SER A 172 6.92 18.88 27.40
CA SER A 172 8.04 18.13 28.00
C SER A 172 8.67 18.92 29.14
N ALA A 173 9.01 18.22 30.22
CA ALA A 173 9.67 18.81 31.38
C ALA A 173 11.06 19.38 31.04
N ALA A 174 11.77 18.80 30.07
CA ALA A 174 13.10 19.24 29.65
C ALA A 174 13.06 20.43 28.68
N ASN A 175 12.01 20.53 27.86
CA ASN A 175 11.82 21.63 26.92
C ASN A 175 10.31 21.85 26.66
N PRO A 176 9.72 22.96 27.14
CA PRO A 176 8.28 23.23 26.98
C PRO A 176 7.80 23.34 25.52
N GLU A 177 8.68 23.61 24.56
CA GLU A 177 8.34 23.66 23.13
C GLU A 177 8.21 22.27 22.49
N VAL A 178 8.69 21.23 23.18
CA VAL A 178 8.63 19.84 22.74
C VAL A 178 7.40 19.15 23.35
N ARG A 179 6.59 18.52 22.49
CA ARG A 179 5.47 17.68 22.95
C ARG A 179 5.99 16.42 23.64
N ASP A 180 5.47 16.13 24.82
CA ASP A 180 5.76 14.93 25.61
C ASP A 180 4.88 13.76 25.17
N ILE A 181 5.32 13.07 24.11
CA ILE A 181 4.66 11.87 23.61
C ILE A 181 4.98 10.67 24.51
N HIS A 182 6.16 10.64 25.15
CA HIS A 182 6.51 9.60 26.10
C HIS A 182 5.47 9.50 27.22
N ARG A 183 5.12 10.64 27.83
CA ARG A 183 4.06 10.69 28.85
C ARG A 183 2.73 10.14 28.34
N LEU A 184 2.30 10.56 27.16
CA LEU A 184 1.06 10.07 26.54
C LEU A 184 1.06 8.54 26.39
N VAL A 185 2.17 7.96 25.92
CA VAL A 185 2.32 6.50 25.78
C VAL A 185 2.23 5.79 27.13
N MET A 186 2.89 6.32 28.16
CA MET A 186 2.86 5.73 29.50
C MET A 186 1.47 5.82 30.15
N GLU A 187 0.76 6.92 29.96
CA GLU A 187 -0.62 7.08 30.44
C GLU A 187 -1.57 6.10 29.76
N GLU A 188 -1.49 5.99 28.42
CA GLU A 188 -2.34 5.08 27.64
C GLU A 188 -2.17 3.62 28.09
N PHE A 189 -0.92 3.16 28.22
CA PHE A 189 -0.64 1.78 28.61
C PHE A 189 -0.71 1.52 30.12
N THR A 190 -1.19 2.48 30.91
CA THR A 190 -1.64 2.22 32.29
C THR A 190 -3.07 1.70 32.31
N GLU A 191 -3.87 2.00 31.29
CA GLU A 191 -5.24 1.50 31.16
C GLU A 191 -5.23 0.05 30.64
N MET A 192 -5.88 -0.85 31.36
CA MET A 192 -5.81 -2.29 31.06
C MET A 192 -6.51 -2.65 29.74
N GLY A 193 -7.61 -1.96 29.41
CA GLY A 193 -8.32 -2.12 28.15
C GLY A 193 -7.43 -1.78 26.95
N GLU A 194 -6.70 -0.67 27.01
CA GLU A 194 -5.74 -0.26 25.97
C GLU A 194 -4.62 -1.29 25.83
N VAL A 195 -4.03 -1.75 26.94
CA VAL A 195 -3.00 -2.80 26.88
C VAL A 195 -3.53 -4.06 26.17
N ILE A 196 -4.72 -4.52 26.53
CA ILE A 196 -5.35 -5.70 25.91
C ILE A 196 -5.60 -5.44 24.41
N TRP A 197 -6.15 -4.28 24.07
CA TRP A 197 -6.45 -3.90 22.70
C TRP A 197 -5.20 -3.91 21.82
N TYR A 198 -4.11 -3.28 22.27
CA TYR A 198 -2.86 -3.21 21.52
C TYR A 198 -2.16 -4.56 21.43
N VAL A 199 -2.18 -5.39 22.48
CA VAL A 199 -1.63 -6.76 22.41
C VAL A 199 -2.37 -7.60 21.38
N LEU A 200 -3.70 -7.55 21.36
CA LEU A 200 -4.51 -8.25 20.36
C LEU A 200 -4.21 -7.73 18.95
N ALA A 201 -4.09 -6.41 18.78
CA ALA A 201 -3.73 -5.81 17.50
C ALA A 201 -2.35 -6.28 17.03
N MET A 202 -1.33 -6.35 17.90
CA MET A 202 0.00 -6.83 17.55
C MET A 202 -0.01 -8.30 17.09
N ILE A 203 -0.80 -9.16 17.75
CA ILE A 203 -1.01 -10.55 17.32
C ILE A 203 -1.63 -10.58 15.91
N VAL A 204 -2.66 -9.78 15.67
CA VAL A 204 -3.32 -9.69 14.36
C VAL A 204 -2.39 -9.17 13.28
N VAL A 205 -1.60 -8.12 13.55
CA VAL A 205 -0.55 -7.62 12.65
C VAL A 205 0.44 -8.73 12.33
N GLY A 206 0.95 -9.43 13.34
CA GLY A 206 1.91 -10.53 13.16
C GLY A 206 1.37 -11.63 12.24
N PHE A 207 0.13 -12.08 12.46
CA PHE A 207 -0.51 -13.05 11.56
C PHE A 207 -0.77 -12.48 10.17
N HIS A 208 -1.19 -11.22 10.05
CA HIS A 208 -1.43 -10.56 8.76
C HIS A 208 -0.14 -10.51 7.91
N LEU A 209 0.99 -10.16 8.53
CA LEU A 209 2.30 -10.13 7.89
C LEU A 209 2.78 -11.52 7.51
N TRP A 210 2.69 -12.50 8.43
CA TRP A 210 3.06 -13.89 8.15
C TRP A 210 2.32 -14.43 6.94
N HIS A 211 1.01 -14.19 6.88
CA HIS A 211 0.17 -14.62 5.77
C HIS A 211 0.53 -13.88 4.48
N GLY A 212 0.74 -12.56 4.57
CA GLY A 212 1.13 -11.74 3.43
C GLY A 212 2.45 -12.22 2.80
N PHE A 213 3.46 -12.50 3.61
CA PHE A 213 4.76 -12.98 3.13
C PHE A 213 4.68 -14.40 2.53
N MET A 214 3.91 -15.29 3.16
CA MET A 214 3.72 -16.67 2.69
C MET A 214 2.82 -16.80 1.45
N SER A 215 2.12 -15.72 1.05
CA SER A 215 1.20 -15.70 -0.10
C SER A 215 1.66 -14.80 -1.25
N ALA A 216 2.76 -14.06 -1.07
CA ALA A 216 3.44 -13.27 -2.11
C ALA A 216 4.18 -14.15 -3.12
#